data_AF-A0A7W0QW50-F1
#
_entry.id   AF-A0A7W0QW50-F1
#
_cell.length_a   1.000
_cell.length_b   1.000
_cell.length_c   1.000
_cell.angle_alpha   90.00
_cell.angle_beta   90.00
_cell.angle_gamma   90.00
#
_symmetry.space_group_name_H-M   'P 1'
#
loop_
_entity.id
_entity.type
_entity.pdbx_description
1 polymer ?
#
loop_
_entity_poly.entity_id
_entity_poly.type
_entity_poly.pdbx_seq_one_letter_code
_entity_poly.pdbx_strand_id
1 'polypeptide(L)'
;RMLRPDVLVGHDPWKRYRLHPDHRAAGFGTTDALVAARDPHFFAEHGLAHHRPSALLLFEADEPDHAEAVEPTHVESKIAALETHRSQYESTMFISLLNPGEGTGDGTEAADLLGERERFRAEVTDSLAEAGQWAGVRFAERFRFLPTDR
;
A
#
# COMPACT_ATOMS: atom_id res chain seq x y z
N ARG A 1 3.80 18.56 9.47
CA ARG A 1 4.17 20.00 9.38
C ARG A 1 5.59 20.26 8.87
N MET A 2 6.62 19.47 9.21
CA MET A 2 7.99 19.66 8.65
C MET A 2 8.08 19.46 7.13
N LEU A 3 7.56 18.33 6.64
CA LEU A 3 7.62 17.94 5.22
C LEU A 3 6.63 18.68 4.32
N ARG A 4 5.62 19.34 4.91
CA ARG A 4 4.58 20.12 4.22
C ARG A 4 4.01 19.47 2.94
N PRO A 5 3.56 18.20 2.98
CA PRO A 5 3.11 17.50 1.78
C PRO A 5 1.78 18.06 1.25
N ASP A 6 1.62 18.09 -0.08
CA ASP A 6 0.35 18.44 -0.70
C ASP A 6 -0.69 17.32 -0.53
N VAL A 7 -0.25 16.06 -0.64
CA VAL A 7 -1.10 14.87 -0.52
C VAL A 7 -0.62 13.99 0.62
N LEU A 8 -1.55 13.52 1.45
CA LEU A 8 -1.31 12.44 2.41
C LEU A 8 -1.84 11.12 1.85
N VAL A 9 -1.15 10.03 2.18
CA VAL A 9 -1.55 8.68 1.83
C VAL A 9 -1.58 7.84 3.12
N GLY A 10 -2.65 7.09 3.35
CA GLY A 10 -2.82 6.30 4.58
C GLY A 10 -3.80 5.14 4.42
N HIS A 11 -3.86 4.22 5.38
CA HIS A 11 -4.87 3.15 5.37
C HIS A 11 -6.26 3.74 5.60
N ASP A 12 -7.28 3.19 4.93
CA ASP A 12 -8.67 3.46 5.30
C ASP A 12 -8.97 2.94 6.73
N PRO A 13 -9.21 3.84 7.72
CA PRO A 13 -9.46 3.44 9.09
C PRO A 13 -10.85 2.82 9.29
N TRP A 14 -11.79 3.03 8.36
CA TRP A 14 -13.17 2.58 8.45
C TRP A 14 -13.44 1.26 7.72
N LYS A 15 -12.41 0.63 7.15
CA LYS A 15 -12.57 -0.65 6.46
C LYS A 15 -13.20 -1.72 7.36
N ARG A 16 -14.38 -2.20 6.95
CA ARG A 16 -15.11 -3.24 7.67
C ARG A 16 -14.29 -4.53 7.71
N TYR A 17 -14.41 -5.26 8.81
CA TYR A 17 -13.78 -6.57 9.03
C TYR A 17 -12.24 -6.61 8.94
N ARG A 18 -11.55 -5.46 8.93
CA ARG A 18 -10.08 -5.40 8.98
C ARG A 18 -9.58 -5.98 10.30
N LEU A 19 -8.94 -7.16 10.24
CA LEU A 19 -8.44 -7.85 11.42
C LEU A 19 -7.21 -7.15 12.03
N HIS A 20 -6.25 -6.74 11.18
CA HIS A 20 -4.96 -6.21 11.65
C HIS A 20 -5.14 -4.88 12.40
N PRO A 21 -4.82 -4.82 13.72
CA PRO A 21 -5.02 -3.61 14.53
C PRO A 21 -4.16 -2.45 14.06
N ASP A 22 -2.91 -2.73 13.68
CA ASP A 22 -1.97 -1.68 13.29
C ASP A 22 -2.42 -0.91 12.04
N HIS A 23 -3.08 -1.59 11.09
CA HIS A 23 -3.62 -0.91 9.90
C HIS A 23 -4.74 0.07 10.29
N ARG A 24 -5.59 -0.29 11.27
CA ARG A 24 -6.62 0.63 11.80
C ARG A 24 -5.97 1.80 12.53
N ALA A 25 -5.01 1.52 13.41
CA ALA A 25 -4.31 2.54 14.18
C ALA A 25 -3.55 3.53 13.27
N ALA A 26 -2.87 3.03 12.24
CA ALA A 26 -2.19 3.86 11.25
C ALA A 26 -3.15 4.74 10.45
N GLY A 27 -4.33 4.21 10.06
CA GLY A 27 -5.37 4.99 9.40
C GLY A 27 -5.88 6.13 10.28
N PHE A 28 -6.29 5.84 11.52
CA PHE A 28 -6.76 6.86 12.46
C PHE A 28 -5.66 7.88 12.79
N GLY A 29 -4.43 7.40 13.03
CA GLY A 29 -3.28 8.27 13.26
C GLY A 29 -3.03 9.23 12.09
N THR A 30 -3.23 8.78 10.85
CA THR A 30 -3.11 9.63 9.66
C THR A 30 -4.22 10.69 9.60
N THR A 31 -5.48 10.31 9.84
CA THR A 31 -6.59 11.27 9.80
C THR A 31 -6.53 12.28 10.96
N ASP A 32 -6.15 11.84 12.14
CA ASP A 32 -5.98 12.70 13.32
C ASP A 32 -4.81 13.66 13.12
N ALA A 33 -3.68 13.16 12.58
CA ALA A 33 -2.52 14.00 12.28
C ALA A 33 -2.82 15.03 11.18
N LEU A 34 -3.65 14.69 10.19
CA LEU A 34 -4.14 15.66 9.20
C LEU A 34 -4.90 16.79 9.89
N VAL A 35 -5.89 16.49 10.74
CA VAL A 35 -6.67 17.51 11.46
C VAL A 35 -5.76 18.36 12.36
N ALA A 36 -4.93 17.70 13.16
CA ALA A 36 -3.98 18.37 14.04
C ALA A 36 -3.05 19.29 13.24
N ALA A 37 -2.49 18.83 12.11
CA ALA A 37 -1.54 19.61 11.32
C ALA A 37 -2.09 20.97 10.84
N ARG A 38 -3.41 21.05 10.61
CA ARG A 38 -4.13 22.22 10.07
C ARG A 38 -4.44 23.30 11.11
N ASP A 39 -4.56 22.92 12.38
CA ASP A 39 -4.92 23.83 13.47
C ASP A 39 -3.65 24.33 14.20
N PRO A 40 -3.40 25.66 14.26
CA PRO A 40 -2.24 26.21 14.96
C PRO A 40 -2.21 25.94 16.47
N HIS A 41 -3.33 25.58 17.11
CA HIS A 41 -3.38 25.29 18.55
C HIS A 41 -2.97 23.86 18.89
N PHE A 42 -3.04 22.92 17.94
CA PHE A 42 -2.59 21.55 18.17
C PHE A 42 -1.06 21.49 18.21
N PHE A 43 -0.52 20.91 19.29
CA PHE A 43 0.92 20.72 19.49
C PHE A 43 1.74 22.00 19.24
N ALA A 44 1.30 23.12 19.83
CA ALA A 44 1.94 24.42 19.66
C ALA A 44 3.40 24.42 20.16
N GLU A 45 3.70 23.58 21.15
CA GLU A 45 5.04 23.35 21.71
C GLU A 45 6.06 22.86 20.67
N HIS A 46 5.62 22.29 19.54
CA HIS A 46 6.52 21.90 18.45
C HIS A 46 7.12 23.09 17.69
N GLY A 47 6.56 24.30 17.82
CA GLY A 47 7.08 25.49 17.13
C GLY A 47 7.00 25.44 15.60
N LEU A 48 6.19 24.53 15.05
CA LEU A 48 6.03 24.34 13.61
C LEU A 48 4.77 25.05 13.10
N ALA A 49 4.92 25.81 12.01
CA ALA A 49 3.78 26.42 11.33
C ALA A 49 2.74 25.36 10.92
N HIS A 50 1.46 25.70 11.07
CA HIS A 50 0.37 24.85 10.61
C HIS A 50 0.49 24.61 9.10
N HIS A 51 0.06 23.43 8.65
CA HIS A 51 0.13 23.02 7.26
C HIS A 51 -1.18 22.35 6.87
N ARG A 52 -1.67 22.65 5.66
CA ARG A 52 -2.90 22.08 5.13
C ARG A 52 -2.57 21.30 3.85
N PRO A 53 -2.45 19.96 3.91
CA PRO A 53 -2.51 19.14 2.70
C PRO A 53 -3.81 19.44 1.94
N SER A 54 -3.77 19.37 0.62
CA SER A 54 -4.92 19.57 -0.26
C SER A 54 -5.75 18.30 -0.46
N ALA A 55 -5.15 17.12 -0.26
CA ALA A 55 -5.84 15.85 -0.36
C ALA A 55 -5.34 14.77 0.60
N LEU A 56 -6.23 13.82 0.88
CA LEU A 56 -5.93 12.54 1.51
C LEU A 56 -6.42 11.39 0.60
N LEU A 57 -5.52 10.48 0.29
CA LEU A 57 -5.79 9.23 -0.43
C LEU A 57 -5.72 8.06 0.55
N LEU A 58 -6.85 7.39 0.77
CA LEU A 58 -6.90 6.20 1.62
C LEU A 58 -6.78 4.93 0.77
N PHE A 59 -5.73 4.16 0.98
CA PHE A 59 -5.52 2.88 0.29
C PHE A 59 -6.15 1.71 1.05
N GLU A 60 -6.29 0.57 0.36
CA GLU A 60 -7.09 -0.57 0.81
C GLU A 60 -8.52 -0.16 1.22
N ALA A 61 -9.06 0.88 0.60
CA ALA A 61 -10.37 1.44 0.92
C ALA A 61 -11.47 0.37 0.79
N ASP A 62 -12.43 0.40 1.72
CA ASP A 62 -13.61 -0.48 1.66
C ASP A 62 -14.51 -0.11 0.47
N GLU A 63 -14.63 1.19 0.24
CA GLU A 63 -15.44 1.77 -0.83
C GLU A 63 -14.57 2.80 -1.59
N PRO A 64 -13.68 2.34 -2.49
CA PRO A 64 -12.86 3.24 -3.29
C PRO A 64 -13.71 4.05 -4.27
N ASP A 65 -13.36 5.31 -4.44
CA ASP A 65 -14.02 6.26 -5.37
C ASP A 65 -13.02 6.98 -6.30
N HIS A 66 -11.73 6.65 -6.19
CA HIS A 66 -10.66 7.23 -7.00
C HIS A 66 -9.66 6.17 -7.46
N ALA A 67 -9.05 6.40 -8.63
CA ALA A 67 -7.96 5.58 -9.15
C ALA A 67 -6.79 6.45 -9.58
N GLU A 68 -5.58 6.05 -9.20
CA GLU A 68 -4.34 6.54 -9.80
C GLU A 68 -3.91 5.58 -10.91
N ALA A 69 -3.87 6.04 -12.15
CA ALA A 69 -3.43 5.24 -13.27
C ALA A 69 -1.93 4.95 -13.16
N VAL A 70 -1.53 3.72 -13.46
CA VAL A 70 -0.12 3.31 -13.43
C VAL A 70 0.34 2.74 -14.76
N GLU A 71 1.55 3.10 -15.17
CA GLU A 71 2.18 2.53 -16.37
C GLU A 71 2.77 1.13 -16.09
N PRO A 72 3.02 0.30 -17.13
CA PRO A 72 3.64 -1.01 -16.95
C PRO A 72 4.98 -0.99 -16.19
N THR A 73 5.78 0.06 -16.36
CA THR A 73 7.05 0.27 -15.63
C THR A 73 6.85 0.42 -14.11
N HIS A 74 5.71 0.98 -13.68
CA HIS A 74 5.36 1.08 -12.27
C HIS A 74 4.91 -0.27 -11.71
N VAL A 75 4.24 -1.11 -12.51
CA VAL A 75 3.89 -2.49 -12.14
C VAL A 75 5.17 -3.28 -11.82
N GLU A 76 6.15 -3.23 -12.73
CA GLU A 76 7.46 -3.87 -12.54
C GLU A 76 8.18 -3.32 -11.31
N SER A 77 8.16 -2.00 -11.11
CA SER A 77 8.78 -1.36 -9.95
C SER A 77 8.13 -1.79 -8.63
N LYS A 78 6.80 -1.90 -8.60
CA LYS A 78 6.05 -2.37 -7.43
C LYS A 78 6.40 -3.81 -7.10
N ILE A 79 6.40 -4.69 -8.09
CA ILE A 79 6.79 -6.10 -7.92
C ILE A 79 8.22 -6.21 -7.38
N ALA A 80 9.16 -5.51 -8.01
CA ALA A 80 10.55 -5.52 -7.58
C ALA A 80 10.71 -5.00 -6.15
N ALA A 81 10.00 -3.94 -5.77
CA ALA A 81 9.99 -3.41 -4.42
C ALA A 81 9.46 -4.44 -3.42
N LEU A 82 8.33 -5.09 -3.71
CA LEU A 82 7.74 -6.12 -2.86
C LEU A 82 8.70 -7.31 -2.67
N GLU A 83 9.32 -7.81 -3.72
CA GLU A 83 10.28 -8.92 -3.65
C GLU A 83 11.56 -8.60 -2.85
N THR A 84 11.83 -7.33 -2.53
CA THR A 84 12.93 -7.00 -1.61
C THR A 84 12.64 -7.42 -0.16
N HIS A 85 11.37 -7.57 0.23
CA HIS A 85 10.94 -7.93 1.58
C HIS A 85 11.01 -9.44 1.82
N ARG A 86 12.21 -10.03 1.69
CA ARG A 86 12.43 -11.48 1.79
C ARG A 86 11.93 -12.12 3.08
N SER A 87 11.94 -11.40 4.20
CA SER A 87 11.41 -11.90 5.48
C SER A 87 9.89 -12.07 5.48
N GLN A 88 9.18 -11.52 4.49
CA GLN A 88 7.72 -11.61 4.35
C GLN A 88 7.27 -12.70 3.36
N TYR A 89 8.24 -13.42 2.77
CA TYR A 89 7.97 -14.40 1.73
C TYR A 89 7.00 -15.48 2.22
N GLU A 90 7.31 -16.17 3.31
CA GLU A 90 6.46 -17.25 3.82
C GLU A 90 5.18 -16.73 4.48
N SER A 91 5.26 -15.58 5.16
CA SER A 91 4.14 -15.08 5.97
C SER A 91 3.05 -14.41 5.16
N THR A 92 3.42 -13.60 4.18
CA THR A 92 2.52 -12.64 3.53
C THR A 92 2.45 -12.87 2.02
N MET A 93 3.55 -13.32 1.42
CA MET A 93 3.62 -13.53 -0.03
C MET A 93 3.42 -15.00 -0.42
N PHE A 94 3.35 -15.90 0.55
CA PHE A 94 3.23 -17.36 0.36
C PHE A 94 4.26 -17.92 -0.62
N ILE A 95 5.49 -17.39 -0.55
CA ILE A 95 6.67 -17.88 -1.26
C ILE A 95 7.53 -18.61 -0.23
N SER A 96 7.85 -19.86 -0.50
CA SER A 96 8.70 -20.68 0.37
C SER A 96 10.13 -20.13 0.35
N LEU A 97 10.84 -20.19 1.47
CA LEU A 97 12.29 -20.00 1.49
C LEU A 97 12.94 -21.39 1.48
N LEU A 98 13.95 -21.58 0.62
CA LEU A 98 14.74 -22.82 0.69
C LEU A 98 15.41 -22.89 2.06
N ASN A 99 15.14 -23.97 2.80
CA ASN A 99 15.97 -24.35 3.93
C ASN A 99 17.29 -24.92 3.37
N PRO A 100 18.45 -24.32 3.70
CA PRO A 100 19.73 -24.88 3.27
C PRO A 100 19.90 -26.29 3.89
N GLY A 101 19.80 -27.33 3.05
CA GLY A 101 20.02 -28.73 3.45
C GLY A 101 18.80 -29.65 3.42
N GLU A 102 17.60 -29.11 3.19
CA GLU A 102 16.38 -29.89 2.95
C GLU A 102 16.04 -29.82 1.47
N GLY A 103 16.69 -30.66 0.66
CA GLY A 103 16.32 -30.73 -0.75
C GLY A 103 16.58 -32.08 -1.40
N THR A 104 15.73 -32.46 -2.35
CA THR A 104 15.86 -33.70 -3.13
C THR A 104 17.04 -33.64 -4.12
N GLY A 105 17.55 -32.44 -4.42
CA GLY A 105 18.68 -32.21 -5.32
C GLY A 105 18.37 -32.41 -6.81
N ASP A 106 17.10 -32.63 -7.17
CA ASP A 106 16.66 -32.89 -8.54
C ASP A 106 16.17 -31.64 -9.30
N GLY A 107 16.22 -30.47 -8.65
CA GLY A 107 15.81 -29.19 -9.24
C GLY A 107 14.31 -28.89 -9.18
N THR A 108 13.48 -29.81 -8.66
CA THR A 108 12.03 -29.62 -8.52
C THR A 108 11.72 -28.43 -7.60
N GLU A 109 12.42 -28.30 -6.48
CA GLU A 109 12.24 -27.19 -5.53
C GLU A 109 12.54 -25.81 -6.15
N ALA A 110 13.58 -25.73 -6.99
CA ALA A 110 13.90 -24.47 -7.67
C ALA A 110 12.81 -24.09 -8.68
N ALA A 111 12.21 -25.08 -9.36
CA ALA A 111 11.08 -24.86 -10.26
C ALA A 111 9.82 -24.46 -9.49
N ASP A 112 9.56 -25.09 -8.34
CA ASP A 112 8.40 -24.78 -7.49
C ASP A 112 8.45 -23.35 -6.94
N LEU A 113 9.62 -22.90 -6.48
CA LEU A 113 9.84 -21.53 -6.02
C LEU A 113 9.71 -20.49 -7.14
N LEU A 114 10.21 -20.82 -8.33
CA LEU A 114 10.01 -19.97 -9.50
C LEU A 114 8.51 -19.84 -9.78
N GLY A 115 7.78 -20.96 -9.73
CA GLY A 115 6.33 -20.98 -9.87
C GLY A 115 5.59 -20.19 -8.78
N GLU A 116 5.99 -20.27 -7.52
CA GLU A 116 5.44 -19.46 -6.42
C GLU A 116 5.64 -17.96 -6.64
N ARG A 117 6.84 -17.57 -7.05
CA ARG A 117 7.14 -16.17 -7.36
C ARG A 117 6.37 -15.67 -8.57
N GLU A 118 6.23 -16.47 -9.62
CA GLU A 118 5.42 -16.14 -10.78
C GLU A 118 3.95 -15.96 -10.41
N ARG A 119 3.40 -16.83 -9.54
CA ARG A 119 2.03 -16.66 -9.00
C ARG A 119 1.88 -15.35 -8.22
N PHE A 120 2.78 -15.06 -7.30
CA PHE A 120 2.77 -13.79 -6.56
C PHE A 120 2.81 -12.57 -7.48
N ARG A 121 3.68 -12.58 -8.49
CA ARG A 121 3.78 -11.52 -9.51
C ARG A 121 2.50 -11.36 -10.31
N ALA A 122 1.89 -12.48 -10.70
CA ALA A 122 0.60 -12.49 -11.41
C ALA A 122 -0.50 -11.89 -10.53
N GLU A 123 -0.62 -12.30 -9.27
CA GLU A 123 -1.62 -11.76 -8.32
C GLU A 123 -1.51 -10.24 -8.15
N VAL A 124 -0.28 -9.72 -7.98
CA VAL A 124 -0.04 -8.26 -7.90
C VAL A 124 -0.44 -7.57 -9.19
N THR A 125 -0.11 -8.14 -10.34
CA THR A 125 -0.44 -7.58 -11.66
C THR A 125 -1.94 -7.59 -11.92
N ASP A 126 -2.61 -8.70 -11.62
CA ASP A 126 -4.04 -8.88 -11.80
C ASP A 126 -4.84 -7.93 -10.91
N SER A 127 -4.38 -7.69 -9.68
CA SER A 127 -4.99 -6.71 -8.77
C SER A 127 -4.96 -5.29 -9.35
N LEU A 128 -3.84 -4.89 -9.97
CA LEU A 128 -3.71 -3.59 -10.65
C LEU A 128 -4.52 -3.54 -11.95
N ALA A 129 -4.64 -4.66 -12.66
CA ALA A 129 -5.43 -4.77 -13.88
C ALA A 129 -6.93 -4.67 -13.59
N GLU A 130 -7.42 -5.34 -12.54
CA GLU A 130 -8.80 -5.25 -12.07
C GLU A 130 -9.16 -3.81 -11.69
N ALA A 131 -8.28 -3.15 -10.94
CA ALA A 131 -8.41 -1.73 -10.61
C ALA A 131 -8.39 -0.84 -11.87
N GLY A 132 -7.51 -1.14 -12.83
CA GLY A 132 -7.45 -0.45 -14.11
C GLY A 132 -8.75 -0.58 -14.89
N GLN A 133 -9.26 -1.80 -15.02
CA GLN A 133 -10.52 -2.10 -15.69
C GLN A 133 -11.69 -1.33 -15.05
N TRP A 134 -11.77 -1.32 -13.72
CA TRP A 134 -12.75 -0.54 -12.98
C TRP A 134 -12.69 0.96 -13.32
N ALA A 135 -11.50 1.51 -13.52
CA ALA A 135 -11.25 2.92 -13.83
C ALA A 135 -11.21 3.25 -15.33
N GLY A 136 -11.38 2.27 -16.23
CA GLY A 136 -11.30 2.46 -17.68
C GLY A 136 -9.87 2.69 -18.22
N VAL A 137 -8.84 2.27 -17.48
CA VAL A 137 -7.42 2.33 -17.89
C VAL A 137 -6.78 0.94 -17.83
N ARG A 138 -5.53 0.79 -18.28
CA ARG A 138 -4.87 -0.53 -18.30
C ARG A 138 -4.56 -1.06 -16.91
N PHE A 139 -3.94 -0.23 -16.07
CA PHE A 139 -3.58 -0.56 -14.70
C PHE A 139 -3.85 0.65 -13.81
N ALA A 140 -4.29 0.42 -12.58
CA ALA A 140 -4.48 1.49 -11.60
C ALA A 140 -4.30 0.99 -10.16
N GLU A 141 -4.13 1.93 -9.23
CA GLU A 141 -4.32 1.71 -7.80
C GLU A 141 -5.59 2.41 -7.30
N ARG A 142 -6.37 1.73 -6.46
CA ARG A 142 -7.65 2.22 -5.93
C ARG A 142 -7.47 2.92 -4.59
N PHE A 143 -8.13 4.07 -4.45
CA PHE A 143 -8.15 4.86 -3.22
C PHE A 143 -9.56 5.35 -2.91
N ARG A 144 -9.79 5.71 -1.65
CA ARG A 144 -10.80 6.72 -1.29
C ARG A 144 -10.14 8.09 -1.34
N PHE A 145 -10.66 8.99 -2.15
CA PHE A 145 -10.17 10.37 -2.25
C PHE A 145 -10.99 11.29 -1.33
N LEU A 146 -10.28 12.01 -0.47
CA LEU A 146 -10.86 13.02 0.41
C LEU A 146 -10.19 14.37 0.11
N PRO A 147 -10.90 15.35 -0.47
CA PRO A 147 -10.37 16.71 -0.58
C PRO A 147 -10.32 17.37 0.81
N THR A 148 -9.21 18.03 1.14
CA THR A 148 -8.93 18.57 2.48
C THR A 148 -8.60 20.06 2.49
N ASP A 149 -8.75 20.71 1.34
CA ASP A 149 -8.50 22.13 1.11
C ASP A 149 -9.53 23.08 1.75
N ARG A 150 -10.67 22.55 2.22
CA ARG A 150 -11.70 23.28 2.98
C ARG A 150 -11.49 23.21 4.49
#